data_AF-A0A8W8LTA3-F1
#
_entry.id   AF-A0A8W8LTA3-F1
#
_cell.length_a   1.000
_cell.length_b   1.000
_cell.length_c   1.000
_cell.angle_alpha   90.00
_cell.angle_beta   90.00
_cell.angle_gamma   90.00
#
_symmetry.space_group_name_H-M   'P 1'
#
loop_
_entity.id
_entity.type
_entity.pdbx_description
1 polymer ?
#
loop_
_entity_poly.entity_id
_entity_poly.type
_entity_poly.pdbx_seq_one_letter_code
_entity_poly.pdbx_strand_id
1 'polypeptide(L)'
;MCCGFKMEKLRNCFILFPLSLTIAVDWPMGTYTLVKPKTGCPPGWMEGWRRQDSEDKDNKNWIAYDHHFYGSFGRHFKFYYCTRSAHAVSSVKKWPKGNYYVLRHGGSCPSEMMVNLEKE
;
A
#
# COMPACT_ATOMS: atom_id res chain seq x y z
N MET A 1 11.04 7.57 1.73
CA MET A 1 11.36 6.46 2.65
C MET A 1 10.12 5.60 2.84
N CYS A 2 10.27 4.30 2.65
CA CYS A 2 9.24 3.28 2.89
C CYS A 2 9.55 2.59 4.23
N CYS A 3 8.53 2.03 4.90
CA CYS A 3 8.72 1.17 6.08
C CYS A 3 8.74 -0.29 5.61
N GLY A 4 9.61 -1.19 6.12
CA GLY A 4 9.71 -2.60 5.69
C GLY A 4 10.05 -3.57 6.85
N PHE A 5 9.78 -4.88 6.69
CA PHE A 5 10.14 -5.97 7.63
C PHE A 5 10.44 -7.27 6.86
N LYS A 6 11.11 -8.25 7.49
CA LYS A 6 11.39 -9.60 6.95
C LYS A 6 11.42 -10.61 8.09
N MET A 7 10.57 -11.66 8.11
CA MET A 7 10.82 -12.96 8.81
C MET A 7 9.83 -14.07 8.38
N GLU A 8 10.21 -15.32 8.66
CA GLU A 8 9.87 -16.58 7.96
C GLU A 8 8.50 -17.24 8.23
N LYS A 9 8.14 -18.12 7.29
CA LYS A 9 6.87 -18.86 7.09
C LYS A 9 6.29 -19.50 8.36
N LEU A 10 4.98 -19.34 8.52
CA LEU A 10 4.14 -20.44 9.00
C LEU A 10 2.98 -20.70 8.03
N ARG A 11 2.87 -21.98 7.70
CA ARG A 11 2.05 -22.61 6.67
C ARG A 11 0.79 -23.14 7.35
N ASN A 12 -0.40 -22.74 6.90
CA ASN A 12 -1.50 -23.70 6.72
C ASN A 12 -2.67 -23.15 5.92
N CYS A 13 -3.18 -24.03 5.07
CA CYS A 13 -4.23 -23.83 4.08
C CYS A 13 -5.51 -24.53 4.58
N PHE A 14 -6.66 -23.85 4.56
CA PHE A 14 -7.98 -24.49 4.66
C PHE A 14 -8.94 -23.77 3.72
N ILE A 15 -9.42 -24.49 2.71
CA ILE A 15 -10.41 -24.06 1.72
C ILE A 15 -11.79 -24.52 2.21
N LEU A 16 -12.72 -23.59 2.44
CA LEU A 16 -14.16 -23.84 2.49
C LEU A 16 -14.89 -22.63 1.86
N PHE A 17 -15.73 -22.88 0.86
CA PHE A 17 -16.50 -21.88 0.09
C PHE A 17 -17.52 -21.11 0.96
N PRO A 18 -17.72 -19.79 0.75
CA PRO A 18 -19.06 -19.22 1.01
C PRO A 18 -19.53 -18.05 0.12
N LEU A 19 -20.86 -17.86 0.19
CA LEU A 19 -21.71 -16.73 -0.18
C LEU A 19 -21.00 -15.36 -0.25
N SER A 20 -21.26 -14.56 -1.31
CA SER A 20 -20.67 -13.23 -1.55
C SER A 20 -21.17 -12.18 -0.54
N LEU A 21 -20.75 -12.31 0.70
CA LEU A 21 -20.67 -11.22 1.65
C LEU A 21 -19.48 -10.36 1.21
N THR A 22 -19.68 -9.10 0.87
CA THR A 22 -18.57 -8.15 0.78
C THR A 22 -18.03 -7.97 2.19
N ILE A 23 -17.17 -8.89 2.63
CA ILE A 23 -16.38 -8.73 3.85
C ILE A 23 -15.60 -7.46 3.61
N ALA A 24 -16.01 -6.37 4.28
CA ALA A 24 -15.21 -5.17 4.33
C ALA A 24 -13.87 -5.61 4.93
N VAL A 25 -12.85 -5.75 4.07
CA VAL A 25 -11.50 -6.07 4.50
C VAL A 25 -11.09 -4.96 5.45
N ASP A 26 -10.99 -5.29 6.72
CA ASP A 26 -10.67 -4.32 7.74
C ASP A 26 -9.16 -4.08 7.74
N TRP A 27 -8.80 -2.81 7.62
CA TRP A 27 -7.42 -2.40 7.43
C TRP A 27 -6.80 -2.04 8.78
N PRO A 28 -5.51 -2.32 9.02
CA PRO A 28 -4.90 -2.02 10.30
C PRO A 28 -4.99 -0.52 10.62
N MET A 29 -5.11 -0.20 11.91
CA MET A 29 -5.13 1.18 12.39
C MET A 29 -3.85 1.96 12.02
N GLY A 30 -4.02 3.28 11.97
CA GLY A 30 -2.96 4.24 11.68
C GLY A 30 -3.12 4.94 10.33
N THR A 31 -2.28 5.96 10.12
CA THR A 31 -2.27 6.76 8.89
C THR A 31 -1.12 6.31 8.00
N TYR A 32 -1.45 5.77 6.82
CA TYR A 32 -0.47 5.32 5.84
C TYR A 32 -1.04 5.39 4.44
N THR A 33 -0.14 5.35 3.47
CA THR A 33 -0.47 5.51 2.06
C THR A 33 0.04 4.31 1.26
N LEU A 34 -0.82 3.79 0.38
CA LEU A 34 -0.54 2.72 -0.57
C LEU A 34 -0.63 3.24 -2.00
N VAL A 35 0.09 2.63 -2.94
CA VAL A 35 -0.10 2.89 -4.37
C VAL A 35 -1.48 2.39 -4.78
N LYS A 36 -2.24 3.23 -5.49
CA LYS A 36 -3.60 2.90 -5.92
C LYS A 36 -3.58 1.74 -6.92
N PRO A 37 -4.31 0.64 -6.68
CA PRO A 37 -4.46 -0.42 -7.67
C PRO A 37 -5.49 -0.02 -8.74
N LYS A 38 -5.45 -0.69 -9.90
CA LYS A 38 -6.43 -0.53 -10.99
C LYS A 38 -7.88 -0.75 -10.53
N THR A 39 -8.09 -1.55 -9.48
CA THR A 39 -9.40 -1.82 -8.87
C THR A 39 -9.96 -0.67 -8.04
N GLY A 40 -9.17 0.39 -7.78
CA GLY A 40 -9.59 1.53 -6.97
C GLY A 40 -9.16 1.44 -5.50
N CYS A 41 -9.37 2.54 -4.77
CA CYS A 41 -9.08 2.58 -3.34
C CYS A 41 -10.17 1.88 -2.52
N PRO A 42 -9.83 1.30 -1.36
CA PRO A 42 -10.85 0.77 -0.46
C PRO A 42 -11.82 1.87 -0.02
N PRO A 43 -13.09 1.52 0.31
CA PRO A 43 -14.08 2.50 0.75
C PRO A 43 -13.61 3.36 1.93
N GLY A 44 -13.87 4.67 1.86
CA GLY A 44 -13.49 5.62 2.92
C GLY A 44 -12.02 6.04 2.94
N TRP A 45 -11.20 5.58 1.99
CA TRP A 45 -9.83 6.06 1.84
C TRP A 45 -9.78 7.33 0.99
N MET A 46 -8.84 8.22 1.32
CA MET A 46 -8.60 9.44 0.56
C MET A 46 -7.74 9.12 -0.66
N GLU A 47 -8.04 9.74 -1.80
CA GLU A 47 -7.22 9.62 -2.99
C GLU A 47 -6.29 10.81 -3.18
N GLY A 48 -5.09 10.54 -3.68
CA GLY A 48 -4.12 11.56 -4.07
C GLY A 48 -3.27 11.10 -5.24
N TRP A 49 -2.45 12.00 -5.78
CA TRP A 49 -1.54 11.67 -6.87
C TRP A 49 -0.24 12.46 -6.80
N ARG A 50 0.80 11.93 -7.42
CA ARG A 50 2.07 12.63 -7.66
C ARG A 50 2.50 12.43 -9.09
N ARG A 51 2.83 13.53 -9.77
CA ARG A 51 3.55 13.50 -11.04
C ARG A 51 5.03 13.58 -10.74
N GLN A 52 5.78 12.68 -11.33
CA GLN A 52 7.23 12.69 -11.34
C GLN A 52 7.69 12.96 -12.76
N ASP A 53 8.34 14.11 -12.90
CA ASP A 53 9.02 14.47 -14.13
C ASP A 53 10.28 13.60 -14.27
N SER A 54 10.54 13.08 -15.46
CA SER A 54 11.67 12.20 -15.74
C SER A 54 12.44 12.73 -16.94
N GLU A 55 13.62 12.16 -17.19
CA GLU A 55 14.51 12.57 -18.27
C GLU A 55 13.77 12.67 -19.62
N ASP A 56 14.04 13.73 -20.39
CA ASP A 56 13.25 14.07 -21.57
C ASP A 56 13.82 13.52 -22.89
N LYS A 57 15.11 13.21 -22.92
CA LYS A 57 15.82 12.80 -24.15
C LYS A 57 16.02 11.30 -24.22
N ASP A 58 16.85 10.75 -23.33
CA ASP A 58 17.16 9.32 -23.27
C ASP A 58 16.44 8.68 -22.09
N ASN A 59 15.11 8.80 -22.08
CA ASN A 59 14.28 8.30 -21.01
C ASN A 59 14.34 6.76 -20.93
N LYS A 60 14.76 6.24 -19.77
CA LYS A 60 14.87 4.79 -19.49
C LYS A 60 13.78 4.29 -18.55
N ASN A 61 12.67 5.00 -18.45
CA ASN A 61 11.54 4.60 -17.64
C ASN A 61 11.01 3.25 -18.13
N TRP A 62 10.81 2.34 -17.18
CA TRP A 62 10.26 1.03 -17.45
C TRP A 62 9.32 0.63 -16.33
N ILE A 63 8.25 -0.08 -16.68
CA ILE A 63 7.33 -0.70 -15.75
C ILE A 63 7.04 -2.12 -16.24
N ALA A 64 6.91 -3.06 -15.31
CA ALA A 64 6.61 -4.44 -15.65
C ALA A 64 5.29 -4.55 -16.43
N TYR A 65 5.27 -5.48 -17.40
CA TYR A 65 4.03 -5.85 -18.07
C TYR A 65 3.02 -6.37 -17.03
N ASP A 66 1.74 -6.08 -17.26
CA ASP A 66 0.62 -6.45 -16.36
C ASP A 66 0.74 -5.93 -14.92
N HIS A 67 1.42 -4.79 -14.69
CA HIS A 67 1.41 -4.15 -13.38
C HIS A 67 -0.02 -3.80 -12.92
N HIS A 68 -0.28 -3.86 -11.62
CA HIS A 68 -1.60 -3.56 -11.06
C HIS A 68 -1.80 -2.10 -10.65
N PHE A 69 -0.79 -1.23 -10.82
CA PHE A 69 -0.89 0.18 -10.44
C PHE A 69 -1.81 0.98 -11.36
N TYR A 70 -2.64 1.82 -10.77
CA TYR A 70 -3.41 2.83 -11.48
C TYR A 70 -2.57 4.10 -11.65
N GLY A 71 -2.49 4.59 -12.88
CA GLY A 71 -1.69 5.77 -13.20
C GLY A 71 -1.33 5.85 -14.67
N SER A 72 -0.41 6.77 -14.97
CA SER A 72 0.19 6.91 -16.29
C SER A 72 1.68 6.63 -16.18
N PHE A 73 2.16 5.68 -16.96
CA PHE A 73 3.54 5.20 -16.92
C PHE A 73 4.12 5.24 -18.34
N GLY A 74 5.00 6.20 -18.57
CA GLY A 74 5.63 6.45 -19.87
C GLY A 74 6.77 7.46 -19.68
N ARG A 75 6.80 8.51 -20.50
CA ARG A 75 7.81 9.57 -20.38
C ARG A 75 7.84 10.20 -18.97
N HIS A 76 6.68 10.51 -18.41
CA HIS A 76 6.56 10.94 -17.01
C HIS A 76 5.70 9.95 -16.27
N PHE A 77 5.99 9.78 -14.98
CA PHE A 77 5.18 8.90 -14.13
C PHE A 77 4.14 9.71 -13.38
N LYS A 78 2.90 9.24 -13.40
CA LYS A 78 1.83 9.76 -12.55
C LYS A 78 1.29 8.61 -11.71
N PHE A 79 1.73 8.54 -10.47
CA PHE A 79 1.22 7.60 -9.50
C PHE A 79 0.00 8.17 -8.80
N TYR A 80 -0.97 7.30 -8.56
CA TYR A 80 -2.09 7.57 -7.66
C TYR A 80 -1.90 6.78 -6.39
N TYR A 81 -2.50 7.28 -5.31
CA TYR A 81 -2.34 6.74 -3.98
C TYR A 81 -3.66 6.70 -3.25
N CYS A 82 -3.79 5.72 -2.37
CA CYS A 82 -4.86 5.59 -1.39
C CYS A 82 -4.27 5.85 -0.01
N THR A 83 -4.80 6.84 0.70
CA THR A 83 -4.38 7.16 2.07
C THR A 83 -5.47 6.79 3.06
N ARG A 84 -5.12 5.95 4.03
CA ARG A 84 -5.96 5.67 5.19
C ARG A 84 -5.77 6.76 6.23
N SER A 85 -6.86 7.29 6.76
CA SER A 85 -6.85 8.22 7.89
C SER A 85 -6.78 7.46 9.21
N ALA A 86 -6.03 7.96 10.20
CA ALA A 86 -6.06 7.42 11.57
C ALA A 86 -7.45 7.47 12.22
N HIS A 87 -8.35 8.34 11.74
CA HIS A 87 -9.72 8.44 12.25
C HIS A 87 -10.66 7.38 11.66
N ALA A 88 -10.21 6.60 10.67
CA ALA A 88 -11.01 5.50 10.14
C ALA A 88 -11.11 4.38 11.18
N VAL A 89 -12.35 4.03 11.55
CA VAL A 89 -12.62 2.91 12.48
C VAL A 89 -12.04 1.62 11.89
N SER A 90 -11.45 0.80 12.76
CA SER A 90 -10.97 -0.54 12.42
C SER A 90 -10.96 -1.43 13.65
N SER A 91 -11.40 -2.68 13.46
CA SER A 91 -11.28 -3.78 14.40
C SER A 91 -9.87 -4.37 14.45
N VAL A 92 -9.04 -4.11 13.43
CA VAL A 92 -7.64 -4.54 13.34
C VAL A 92 -6.73 -3.47 13.93
N LYS A 93 -6.48 -3.57 15.23
CA LYS A 93 -5.64 -2.59 15.94
C LYS A 93 -4.17 -2.63 15.51
N LYS A 94 -3.64 -3.83 15.24
CA LYS A 94 -2.22 -4.06 14.94
C LYS A 94 -2.05 -4.61 13.54
N TRP A 95 -0.92 -4.28 12.91
CA TRP A 95 -0.56 -4.86 11.63
C TRP A 95 -0.41 -6.38 11.74
N PRO A 96 -1.00 -7.18 10.84
CA PRO A 96 -0.73 -8.60 10.76
C PRO A 96 0.76 -8.84 10.53
N LYS A 97 1.25 -10.02 10.92
CA LYS A 97 2.62 -10.42 10.61
C LYS A 97 2.83 -10.44 9.09
N GLY A 98 3.93 -9.88 8.61
CA GLY A 98 4.26 -9.85 7.18
C GLY A 98 5.21 -8.70 6.82
N ASN A 99 5.59 -8.67 5.55
CA ASN A 99 6.52 -7.69 5.00
C ASN A 99 5.71 -6.71 4.15
N TYR A 100 5.58 -5.49 4.64
CA TYR A 100 4.76 -4.47 4.00
C TYR A 100 5.64 -3.28 3.69
N TYR A 101 5.56 -2.78 2.46
CA TYR A 101 6.16 -1.52 2.08
C TYR A 101 5.06 -0.47 1.97
N VAL A 102 5.03 0.45 2.92
CA VAL A 102 4.06 1.56 2.93
C VAL A 102 4.76 2.90 2.83
N LEU A 103 4.10 3.85 2.15
CA LEU A 103 4.57 5.22 2.10
C LEU A 103 4.19 5.90 3.41
N ARG A 104 5.21 6.44 4.10
CA ARG A 104 5.02 7.17 5.36
C ARG A 104 4.21 8.44 5.14
N HIS A 105 3.29 8.72 6.05
CA HIS A 105 2.54 9.98 6.09
C HIS A 105 3.12 10.88 7.18
N GLY A 106 3.42 12.15 6.88
CA GLY A 106 3.90 13.10 7.91
C GLY A 106 5.29 12.79 8.48
N GLY A 107 6.11 11.97 7.81
CA GLY A 107 7.51 11.73 8.18
C GLY A 107 7.76 10.55 9.12
N SER A 108 6.72 9.99 9.75
CA SER A 108 6.80 8.81 10.63
C SER A 108 6.01 7.62 10.09
N CYS A 109 6.39 6.40 10.47
CA CYS A 109 5.59 5.20 10.24
C CYS A 109 4.41 5.17 11.24
N PRO A 110 3.28 4.50 10.93
CA PRO A 110 2.20 4.31 11.89
C PRO A 110 2.70 3.62 13.16
N SER A 111 2.34 4.13 14.34
CA SER A 111 2.78 3.54 15.63
C SER A 111 2.33 2.09 15.83
N GLU A 112 1.22 1.70 15.20
CA GLU A 112 0.67 0.34 15.26
C GLU A 112 1.40 -0.64 14.31
N MET A 113 2.24 -0.12 13.42
CA MET A 113 3.17 -0.92 12.65
C MET A 113 4.31 -1.30 13.59
N MET A 114 4.48 -2.58 13.89
CA MET A 114 5.64 -3.05 14.67
C MET A 114 6.90 -2.90 13.81
N VAL A 115 7.49 -1.71 13.84
CA VAL A 115 8.71 -1.40 13.11
C VAL A 115 9.88 -2.02 13.87
N ASN A 116 10.50 -3.04 13.30
CA ASN A 116 11.89 -3.34 13.64
C ASN A 116 12.73 -2.32 12.86
N LEU A 117 13.18 -1.27 13.56
CA LEU A 117 13.98 -0.18 13.02
C LEU A 117 15.38 -0.69 12.66
N GLU A 118 15.50 -1.47 11.59
CA GLU A 118 16.76 -1.58 10.89
C GLU A 118 16.80 -0.44 9.87
N LYS A 119 17.62 0.57 10.20
CA LYS A 119 18.01 1.65 9.29
C LYS A 119 18.60 1.00 8.04
N GLU A 120 17.94 1.16 6.90
CA GLU A 120 18.63 1.28 5.61
C GLU A 120 18.82 2.78 5.30
#